data_AF-A0A1Q3CHJ7-F1
#
_entry.id   AF-A0A1Q3CHJ7-F1
#
_cell.length_a   1.000
_cell.length_b   1.000
_cell.length_c   1.000
_cell.angle_alpha   90.00
_cell.angle_beta   90.00
_cell.angle_gamma   90.00
#
_symmetry.space_group_name_H-M   'P 1'
#
loop_
_entity.id
_entity.type
_entity.pdbx_description
1 polymer ?
#
loop_
_entity_poly.entity_id
_entity_poly.type
_entity_poly.pdbx_seq_one_letter_code
_entity_poly.pdbx_strand_id
1 'polypeptide(L)'
;MNRGTDGEQLGDLGTLDVTENGEAYFSNIKKKLRVPDLIGRSIVKSDPGVTAAVFARSAGVGENYKKICTCNGTTIWESSDRDFVLSKV
;
A
#
# COMPACT_ATOMS: atom_id res chain seq x y z
N MET A 1 -19.03 14.01 -3.79
CA MET A 1 -18.95 12.68 -3.14
C MET A 1 -19.50 11.66 -4.12
N ASN A 2 -18.67 10.78 -4.66
CA ASN A 2 -19.12 9.78 -5.65
C ASN A 2 -19.85 8.65 -4.93
N ARG A 3 -21.17 8.59 -5.06
CA ARG A 3 -22.01 7.49 -4.54
C ARG A 3 -21.79 6.27 -5.44
N GLY A 4 -21.34 5.16 -4.85
CA GLY A 4 -21.42 3.85 -5.50
C GLY A 4 -22.89 3.46 -5.67
N THR A 5 -23.25 2.91 -6.84
CA THR A 5 -24.50 2.18 -6.99
C THR A 5 -24.51 1.06 -5.95
N ASP A 6 -25.61 0.94 -5.19
CA ASP A 6 -25.86 0.02 -4.07
C ASP A 6 -25.68 0.57 -2.65
N GLY A 7 -25.76 1.88 -2.40
CA GLY A 7 -25.89 2.46 -1.04
C GLY A 7 -24.67 2.30 -0.11
N GLU A 8 -23.76 1.38 -0.43
CA GLU A 8 -22.51 1.10 0.24
C GLU A 8 -21.50 2.20 -0.10
N GLN A 9 -20.80 2.69 0.91
CA GLN A 9 -19.79 3.71 0.72
C GLN A 9 -18.62 3.12 -0.08
N LEU A 10 -18.13 3.87 -1.06
CA LEU A 10 -17.06 3.38 -1.94
C LEU A 10 -15.79 2.99 -1.17
N GLY A 11 -15.51 3.68 -0.08
CA GLY A 11 -14.36 3.44 0.80
C GLY A 11 -14.60 2.39 1.89
N ASP A 12 -15.78 1.76 1.92
CA ASP A 12 -16.02 0.64 2.82
C ASP A 12 -15.25 -0.59 2.33
N LEU A 13 -14.32 -1.07 3.17
CA LEU A 13 -13.48 -2.24 2.92
C LEU A 13 -13.96 -3.46 3.72
N GLY A 14 -15.01 -3.33 4.54
CA GLY A 14 -15.55 -4.39 5.37
C GLY A 14 -14.95 -4.47 6.77
N THR A 15 -15.26 -5.57 7.45
CA THR A 15 -14.78 -5.88 8.81
C THR A 15 -13.60 -6.85 8.74
N LEU A 16 -12.65 -6.71 9.66
CA LEU A 16 -11.49 -7.57 9.77
C LEU A 16 -11.66 -8.54 10.94
N ASP A 17 -11.40 -9.83 10.70
CA ASP A 17 -11.26 -10.80 11.77
C ASP A 17 -9.86 -10.71 12.38
N VAL A 18 -9.81 -10.52 13.69
CA VAL A 18 -8.58 -10.34 14.45
C VAL A 18 -8.28 -11.62 15.23
N THR A 19 -7.06 -12.13 15.11
CA THR A 19 -6.60 -13.30 15.86
C THR A 19 -6.44 -12.97 17.35
N GLU A 20 -6.32 -14.00 18.18
CA GLU A 20 -6.05 -13.84 19.62
C GLU A 20 -4.77 -13.04 19.92
N ASN A 21 -3.82 -13.02 18.97
CA ASN A 21 -2.57 -12.25 19.06
C ASN A 21 -2.73 -10.77 18.64
N GLY A 22 -3.93 -10.34 18.22
CA GLY A 22 -4.18 -8.98 17.76
C GLY A 22 -3.82 -8.73 16.29
N GLU A 23 -3.63 -9.78 15.49
CA GLU A 23 -3.24 -9.68 14.08
C GLU A 23 -4.46 -9.84 13.17
N ALA A 24 -4.46 -9.16 12.02
CA ALA A 24 -5.51 -9.32 11.01
C ALA A 24 -4.88 -9.34 9.61
N TYR A 25 -5.33 -10.27 8.77
CA TYR A 25 -4.91 -10.41 7.38
C TYR A 25 -6.09 -10.14 6.46
N PHE A 26 -5.89 -9.28 5.45
CA PHE A 26 -6.94 -8.90 4.51
C PHE A 26 -6.42 -8.92 3.08
N SER A 27 -7.17 -9.57 2.19
CA SER A 27 -6.92 -9.56 0.74
C SER A 27 -8.27 -9.55 0.02
N ASN A 28 -8.58 -8.46 -0.68
CA ASN A 28 -9.81 -8.34 -1.44
C ASN A 28 -9.67 -7.31 -2.58
N ILE A 29 -10.58 -7.35 -3.55
CA ILE A 29 -10.61 -6.47 -4.73
C ILE A 29 -11.92 -5.69 -4.76
N LYS A 30 -11.87 -4.38 -4.58
CA LYS A 30 -13.01 -3.46 -4.81
C LYS A 30 -12.89 -2.83 -6.21
N LYS A 31 -13.66 -3.35 -7.18
CA LYS A 31 -13.61 -2.92 -8.60
C LYS A 31 -13.81 -1.41 -8.81
N LYS A 32 -14.59 -0.74 -7.96
CA LYS A 32 -14.91 0.69 -8.09
C LYS A 32 -13.85 1.60 -7.44
N LEU A 33 -12.88 1.04 -6.70
CA LEU A 33 -11.74 1.78 -6.13
C LEU A 33 -10.51 1.66 -7.03
N ARG A 34 -9.92 2.80 -7.40
CA ARG A 34 -8.71 2.85 -8.23
C ARG A 34 -7.58 3.53 -7.46
N VAL A 35 -6.36 3.00 -7.55
CA VAL A 35 -5.18 3.53 -6.84
C VAL A 35 -4.93 5.03 -7.12
N PRO A 36 -5.00 5.55 -8.36
CA PRO A 36 -4.79 6.97 -8.62
C PRO A 36 -5.79 7.88 -7.90
N ASP A 37 -7.01 7.40 -7.66
CA ASP A 37 -8.05 8.16 -6.95
C ASP A 37 -7.86 8.13 -5.42
N LEU A 38 -6.98 7.26 -4.91
CA LEU A 38 -6.71 7.06 -3.49
C LEU A 38 -5.52 7.86 -2.96
N ILE A 39 -4.55 8.21 -3.81
CA ILE A 39 -3.32 8.89 -3.37
C ILE A 39 -3.66 10.21 -2.65
N GLY A 40 -3.10 10.38 -1.44
CA GLY A 40 -3.35 11.54 -0.58
C GLY A 40 -4.64 11.46 0.24
N ARG A 41 -5.44 10.40 0.10
CA ARG A 41 -6.56 10.09 1.02
C ARG A 41 -6.06 9.24 2.19
N SER A 42 -6.92 9.00 3.18
CA SER A 42 -6.63 8.13 4.30
C SER A 42 -7.25 6.74 4.17
N ILE A 43 -6.56 5.74 4.73
CA ILE A 43 -7.15 4.49 5.20
C ILE A 43 -7.38 4.61 6.71
N VAL A 44 -8.48 4.06 7.21
CA VAL A 44 -8.89 4.19 8.60
C VAL A 44 -9.34 2.85 9.15
N LYS A 45 -8.82 2.47 10.33
CA LYS A 45 -9.33 1.38 11.17
C LYS A 45 -9.97 2.01 12.41
N SER A 46 -11.14 1.51 12.80
CA SER A 46 -11.86 1.97 14.00
C SER A 46 -12.26 0.77 14.86
N ASP A 47 -11.66 0.61 16.04
CA ASP A 47 -12.04 -0.33 17.11
C ASP A 47 -11.06 -0.24 18.32
N PRO A 48 -11.49 0.06 19.55
CA PRO A 48 -12.47 1.07 19.99
C PRO A 48 -11.95 2.52 19.78
N GLY A 49 -10.70 2.68 19.36
CA GLY A 49 -10.11 3.94 18.93
C GLY A 49 -9.98 4.03 17.41
N VAL A 50 -9.46 5.15 16.91
CA VAL A 50 -9.26 5.38 15.47
C VAL A 50 -7.78 5.44 15.16
N THR A 51 -7.34 4.60 14.22
CA THR A 51 -6.01 4.68 13.61
C THR A 51 -6.17 4.99 12.14
N ALA A 52 -5.39 5.94 11.63
CA ALA A 52 -5.43 6.35 10.25
C ALA A 52 -4.03 6.47 9.65
N ALA A 53 -3.92 6.24 8.35
CA ALA A 53 -2.69 6.44 7.59
C ALA A 53 -3.02 7.02 6.21
N VAL A 54 -2.08 7.73 5.61
CA VAL A 54 -2.25 8.31 4.26
C VAL A 54 -1.83 7.29 3.21
N PHE A 55 -2.64 7.15 2.16
CA PHE A 55 -2.23 6.43 0.95
C PHE A 55 -1.14 7.21 0.21
N ALA A 56 0.09 6.74 0.36
CA ALA A 56 1.26 7.26 -0.32
C ALA A 56 1.55 6.49 -1.61
N ARG A 57 2.29 7.13 -2.53
CA ARG A 57 2.84 6.42 -3.69
C ARG A 57 3.97 5.50 -3.22
N SER A 58 3.97 4.27 -3.71
CA SER A 58 5.12 3.37 -3.64
C SER A 58 5.67 3.18 -5.05
N ALA A 59 6.96 2.90 -5.16
CA ALA A 59 7.51 2.37 -6.40
C ALA A 59 6.92 0.97 -6.66
N GLY A 60 6.62 0.68 -7.93
CA GLY A 60 6.38 -0.68 -8.37
C GLY A 60 7.65 -1.52 -8.29
N VAL A 61 7.47 -2.82 -8.44
CA VAL A 61 8.57 -3.79 -8.47
C VAL A 61 9.47 -3.49 -9.67
N GLY A 62 10.76 -3.25 -9.42
CA GLY A 62 11.75 -2.91 -10.45
C GLY A 62 11.69 -1.46 -10.97
N GLU A 63 10.83 -0.60 -10.43
CA GLU A 63 10.70 0.80 -10.89
C GLU A 63 11.62 1.78 -10.15
N ASN A 64 12.33 1.35 -9.10
CA ASN A 64 13.09 2.23 -8.21
C ASN A 64 14.34 1.53 -7.66
N TYR A 65 15.32 1.38 -8.52
CA TYR A 65 16.66 0.97 -8.12
C TYR A 65 17.29 2.06 -7.25
N LYS A 66 17.73 1.67 -6.06
CA LYS A 66 18.37 2.59 -5.12
C LYS A 66 19.88 2.57 -5.31
N LYS A 67 20.46 3.75 -5.18
CA LYS A 67 21.89 3.97 -5.09
C LYS A 67 22.19 4.66 -3.77
N ILE A 68 23.05 4.06 -2.97
CA ILE A 68 23.53 4.63 -1.71
C ILE A 68 24.92 5.18 -1.99
N CYS A 69 25.11 6.47 -1.79
CA CYS A 69 26.39 7.15 -1.96
C CYS A 69 26.75 7.97 -0.72
N THR A 70 28.06 8.17 -0.54
CA THR A 70 28.59 9.16 0.41
C THR A 70 28.49 10.57 -0.18
N CYS A 71 28.58 11.60 0.66
CA CYS A 71 28.46 13.00 0.24
C CYS A 71 29.50 13.44 -0.81
N ASN A 72 30.62 12.72 -0.95
CA ASN A 72 31.63 13.00 -1.97
C ASN A 72 31.32 12.35 -3.35
N GLY A 73 30.18 11.69 -3.50
CA GLY A 73 29.75 11.01 -4.72
C GLY A 73 30.20 9.55 -4.85
N THR A 74 30.98 9.03 -3.90
CA THR A 74 31.42 7.63 -3.93
C THR A 74 30.24 6.71 -3.61
N THR A 75 29.95 5.79 -4.53
CA THR A 75 28.87 4.80 -4.39
C THR A 75 29.29 3.71 -3.41
N ILE A 76 28.47 3.49 -2.39
CA ILE A 76 28.64 2.40 -1.42
C ILE A 76 27.89 1.15 -1.91
N TRP A 77 26.70 1.36 -2.48
CA TRP A 77 25.84 0.28 -2.95
C TRP A 77 24.94 0.76 -4.07
N GLU A 78 24.63 -0.12 -5.02
CA GLU A 78 23.76 0.17 -6.14
C GLU A 78 22.94 -1.08 -6.49
N SER A 79 21.63 -0.89 -6.62
CA SER A 79 20.73 -1.89 -7.19
C SER A 79 20.65 -1.71 -8.70
N SER A 80 20.47 -2.80 -9.42
CA SER A 80 20.24 -2.84 -10.86
C SER A 80 19.14 -3.82 -11.24
N ASP A 81 18.76 -3.81 -12.51
CA ASP A 81 17.84 -4.78 -13.12
C ASP A 81 18.30 -6.23 -12.97
N ARG A 82 19.61 -6.46 -12.80
CA ARG A 82 20.17 -7.79 -12.56
C ARG A 82 19.90 -8.32 -11.16
N ASP A 83 19.63 -7.45 -10.20
CA ASP A 83 19.26 -7.84 -8.83
C ASP A 83 17.76 -8.21 -8.75
N PHE A 84 17.00 -7.92 -9.80
CA PHE A 84 15.62 -8.32 -9.88
C PHE A 84 15.51 -9.81 -10.23
N VAL A 85 15.15 -10.62 -9.24
CA VAL A 85 14.83 -12.04 -9.43
C VAL A 85 13.32 -12.20 -9.42
N LEU A 86 12.75 -12.65 -10.54
CA LEU A 86 11.36 -13.11 -10.59
C LEU A 86 11.22 -14.30 -9.65
N SER A 87 10.36 -14.15 -8.64
CA SER A 87 10.00 -15.27 -7.76
C SER A 87 9.38 -16.36 -8.63
N LYS A 88 9.97 -17.56 -8.61
CA LYS A 88 9.46 -18.71 -9.34
C LYS A 88 8.23 -19.21 -8.56
N VAL A 89 7.05 -18.75 -8.96
CA VAL A 89 5.76 -19.29 -8.49
C VAL A 89 5.41 -20.50 -9.34
#